data_AF-A0A6F8YLM3-F1
#
_entry.id   AF-A0A6F8YLM3-F1
#
_cell.length_a   1.000
_cell.length_b   1.000
_cell.length_c   1.000
_cell.angle_alpha   90.00
_cell.angle_beta   90.00
_cell.angle_gamma   90.00
#
_symmetry.space_group_name_H-M   'P 1'
#
loop_
_entity.id
_entity.type
_entity.pdbx_description
1 polymer ?
#
loop_
_entity_poly.entity_id
_entity_poly.type
_entity_poly.pdbx_seq_one_letter_code
_entity_poly.pdbx_strand_id
1 'polypeptide(L)' 'MLFVFDGGELDEDAQARIAFVDGELDEWRFVAADQLDRYTIPRLVRRLHTAMAARGQGRAVYSEHGVEPAG' A
#
# COMPACT_ATOMS: atom_id res chain seq x y z
N MET A 1 9.23 13.18 2.96
CA MET A 1 7.84 12.99 3.42
C MET A 1 7.19 11.97 2.49
N LEU A 2 6.37 11.03 3.01
CA LEU A 2 5.74 9.96 2.22
C LEU A 2 4.23 10.02 2.45
N PHE A 3 3.46 9.83 1.38
CA PHE A 3 2.00 9.77 1.40
C PHE A 3 1.54 8.41 0.89
N VAL A 4 0.45 7.90 1.45
CA VAL A 4 -0.23 6.70 0.98
C VAL A 4 -1.67 7.08 0.70
N PHE A 5 -2.12 6.82 -0.52
CA PHE A 5 -3.47 7.13 -0.99
C PHE A 5 -4.24 5.84 -1.22
N ASP A 6 -5.56 5.89 -1.06
CA ASP A 6 -6.43 4.85 -1.58
C ASP A 6 -6.47 4.98 -3.11
N GLY A 7 -5.90 4.00 -3.81
CA GLY A 7 -5.87 3.93 -5.27
C GLY A 7 -7.19 3.44 -5.88
N GLY A 8 -8.19 3.12 -5.05
CA GLY A 8 -9.43 2.49 -5.48
C GLY A 8 -9.28 0.99 -5.73
N GLU A 9 -10.26 0.43 -6.43
CA GLU A 9 -10.27 -0.98 -6.83
C GLU A 9 -9.81 -1.11 -8.28
N LEU A 10 -8.97 -2.10 -8.53
CA LEU A 10 -8.49 -2.40 -9.87
C LEU A 10 -9.34 -3.54 -10.44
N ASP A 11 -10.32 -3.21 -11.27
CA ASP A 11 -11.17 -4.21 -11.93
C ASP A 11 -10.39 -5.04 -12.97
N GLU A 12 -11.03 -6.09 -13.49
CA GLU A 12 -10.41 -7.03 -14.44
C GLU A 12 -9.92 -6.32 -15.71
N ASP A 13 -10.69 -5.34 -16.21
CA ASP A 13 -10.33 -4.55 -17.39
C ASP A 13 -9.08 -3.69 -17.14
N ALA A 14 -8.96 -3.08 -15.96
CA ALA A 14 -7.79 -2.31 -15.57
C ALA A 14 -6.57 -3.20 -15.32
N GLN A 15 -6.75 -4.38 -14.72
CA GLN A 15 -5.69 -5.37 -14.54
C GLN A 15 -5.11 -5.84 -15.88
N ALA A 16 -5.98 -6.13 -16.87
CA ALA A 16 -5.56 -6.56 -18.20
C ALA A 16 -4.74 -5.51 -18.98
N ARG A 17 -4.82 -4.24 -18.56
CA ARG A 17 -4.05 -3.13 -19.16
C ARG A 17 -2.71 -2.86 -18.47
N ILE A 18 -2.37 -3.59 -17.39
CA ILE A 18 -1.05 -3.44 -16.76
C ILE A 18 0.02 -3.93 -17.74
N ALA A 19 0.92 -3.04 -18.13
CA ALA A 19 2.05 -3.32 -19.01
C ALA A 19 3.34 -2.71 -18.42
N PHE A 20 4.45 -3.44 -18.53
CA PHE A 20 5.78 -2.98 -18.12
C PHE A 20 6.54 -2.50 -19.36
N VAL A 21 7.01 -1.26 -19.35
CA VAL A 21 7.41 -0.55 -20.58
C VAL A 21 8.92 -0.51 -20.79
N ASP A 22 9.71 -0.48 -19.71
CA ASP A 22 11.16 -0.23 -19.74
C ASP A 22 12.00 -1.36 -19.13
N GLY A 23 11.35 -2.44 -18.66
CA GLY A 23 12.02 -3.57 -18.02
C GLY A 23 12.54 -3.30 -16.61
N GLU A 24 12.16 -2.18 -15.97
CA GLU A 24 12.45 -1.95 -14.55
C GLU A 24 11.61 -2.86 -13.64
N LEU A 25 10.39 -3.22 -14.09
CA LEU A 25 9.45 -4.07 -13.37
C LEU A 25 9.37 -5.46 -13.99
N ASP A 26 9.63 -6.48 -13.16
CA ASP A 26 9.57 -7.89 -13.58
C ASP A 26 8.17 -8.51 -13.39
N GLU A 27 7.45 -8.12 -12.34
CA GLU A 27 6.16 -8.69 -11.98
C GLU A 27 5.26 -7.73 -11.20
N TRP A 28 3.95 -8.02 -11.22
CA TRP A 28 2.98 -7.45 -10.30
C TRP A 28 2.08 -8.56 -9.75
N ARG A 29 1.62 -8.38 -8.51
CA ARG A 29 0.70 -9.30 -7.85
C ARG A 29 -0.06 -8.59 -6.75
N PHE A 30 -1.27 -9.06 -6.45
CA PHE A 30 -1.93 -8.75 -5.19
C PHE A 30 -1.31 -9.60 -4.07
N VAL A 31 -1.08 -8.97 -2.92
CA VAL A 31 -0.50 -9.61 -1.74
C VAL A 31 -1.42 -9.39 -0.54
N ALA A 32 -1.55 -10.41 0.31
CA ALA A 32 -2.29 -10.27 1.55
C ALA A 32 -1.53 -9.36 2.53
N ALA A 33 -2.26 -8.65 3.38
CA ALA A 33 -1.68 -7.66 4.29
C ALA A 33 -0.64 -8.27 5.25
N ASP A 34 -0.87 -9.52 5.66
CA ASP A 34 -0.01 -10.30 6.55
C ASP A 34 1.26 -10.84 5.87
N GLN A 35 1.44 -10.58 4.57
CA GLN A 35 2.63 -10.99 3.80
C GLN A 35 3.54 -9.82 3.43
N LEU A 36 3.18 -8.58 3.79
CA LEU A 36 3.89 -7.37 3.35
C LEU A 36 5.36 -7.33 3.75
N ASP A 37 5.70 -7.96 4.88
CA ASP A 37 7.06 -8.13 5.39
C ASP A 37 8.00 -8.91 4.46
N ARG A 38 7.44 -9.69 3.53
CA ARG A 38 8.21 -10.41 2.49
C ARG A 38 8.57 -9.53 1.30
N TYR A 39 7.82 -8.45 1.08
CA TYR A 39 7.90 -7.64 -0.15
C TYR A 39 8.47 -6.25 0.09
N THR A 40 8.58 -5.81 1.33
CA THR A 40 9.13 -4.48 1.64
C THR A 40 9.77 -4.41 3.02
N ILE A 41 10.46 -3.30 3.28
CA ILE A 41 11.19 -3.07 4.52
C ILE A 41 10.25 -2.75 5.70
N PRO A 42 10.62 -3.07 6.95
CA PRO A 42 9.73 -2.94 8.12
C PRO A 42 9.10 -1.57 8.32
N ARG A 43 9.81 -0.49 8.00
CA ARG A 43 9.29 0.88 8.11
C ARG A 43 8.15 1.18 7.15
N LEU A 44 8.09 0.50 6.00
CA LEU A 44 7.01 0.63 5.03
C LEU A 44 5.84 -0.28 5.39
N VAL A 45 6.09 -1.50 5.89
CA VAL A 45 5.05 -2.40 6.41
C VAL A 45 4.18 -1.70 7.45
N ARG A 46 4.78 -1.05 8.45
CA ARG A 46 4.02 -0.30 9.48
C ARG A 46 3.14 0.80 8.88
N ARG A 47 3.67 1.54 7.91
CA ARG A 47 2.93 2.61 7.22
C ARG A 47 1.75 2.07 6.42
N LEU A 48 1.95 0.97 5.69
CA LEU A 48 0.89 0.32 4.92
C LEU A 48 -0.22 -0.18 5.85
N HIS A 49 0.11 -0.85 6.95
CA HIS A 49 -0.90 -1.26 7.94
C HIS A 49 -1.67 -0.08 8.53
N THR A 50 -0.98 1.01 8.88
CA THR A 50 -1.63 2.23 9.38
C THR A 50 -2.58 2.81 8.33
N ALA A 51 -2.17 2.86 7.06
CA ALA A 51 -3.02 3.34 5.97
C ALA A 51 -4.25 2.42 5.74
N MET A 52 -4.08 1.10 5.80
CA MET A 52 -5.18 0.14 5.66
C MET A 52 -6.20 0.27 6.80
N ALA A 53 -5.73 0.43 8.05
CA ALA A 53 -6.60 0.68 9.19
C ALA A 53 -7.36 2.00 9.05
N ALA A 54 -6.68 3.07 8.63
CA ALA A 54 -7.28 4.38 8.35
C ALA A 54 -8.36 4.32 7.25
N ARG A 55 -8.07 3.61 6.14
CA ARG A 55 -9.03 3.35 5.06
C ARG A 55 -10.28 2.63 5.58
N GLY A 56 -10.11 1.60 6.40
CA GLY A 56 -11.24 0.88 7.03
C GLY A 56 -12.10 1.75 7.95
N GLN A 57 -11.56 2.88 8.43
CA GLN A 57 -12.26 3.86 9.25
C GLN A 57 -12.78 5.07 8.44
N GLY A 58 -12.54 5.11 7.13
CA GLY A 58 -12.98 6.21 6.26
C GLY A 58 -12.33 7.55 6.55
N ARG A 59 -11.11 7.58 7.10
CA ARG A 59 -10.40 8.83 7.45
C ARG A 59 -8.93 8.81 7.01
N ALA A 60 -8.37 10.00 6.79
CA ALA A 60 -6.93 10.17 6.65
C ALA A 60 -6.27 10.30 8.03
N VAL A 61 -5.04 9.78 8.17
CA VAL A 61 -4.28 9.84 9.42
C VAL A 61 -2.87 10.33 9.19
N TYR A 62 -2.35 11.10 10.15
CA TYR A 62 -0.93 11.40 10.21
C TYR A 62 -0.19 10.20 10.82
N SER A 63 0.81 9.69 10.12
CA SER A 63 1.59 8.53 10.55
C SER A 63 3.02 8.93 10.89
N GLU A 64 3.29 9.08 12.18
CA GLU A 64 4.61 9.33 12.74
C GLU A 64 5.36 8.00 12.86
N HIS A 65 6.55 7.89 12.27
CA HIS A 65 7.34 6.64 12.23
C HIS A 65 6.63 5.37 11.73
N GLY A 66 5.48 5.53 11.05
CA GLY A 66 4.67 4.42 10.55
C GLY A 66 3.55 3.98 11.48
N VAL A 67 3.25 4.74 12.53
CA VAL A 67 2.12 4.51 13.44
C VAL A 67 1.33 5.79 13.62
N GLU A 68 0.05 5.67 13.95
CA GLU A 68 -0.72 6.83 14.42
C GLU A 68 -0.21 7.23 15.82
N PRO A 69 0.07 8.52 16.07
CA PRO A 69 0.43 8.97 17.40
C PRO A 69 -0.64 8.58 18.42
N ALA A 70 -0.22 8.18 19.62
CA ALA A 70 -1.17 8.05 20.73
C ALA A 70 -1.76 9.44 21.02
N GLY A 71 -3.08 9.52 21.03
CA GLY A 71 -3.81 10.73 21.44
C GLY A 71 -3.73 10.98 22.94
#